data_AF-A0A066PUP5-F1
#
_entry.id   AF-A0A066PUP5-F1
#
_cell.length_a   1.000
_cell.length_b   1.000
_cell.length_c   1.000
_cell.angle_alpha   90.00
_cell.angle_beta   90.00
_cell.angle_gamma   90.00
#
_symmetry.space_group_name_H-M   'P 1'
#
loop_
_entity.id
_entity.type
_entity.pdbx_description
1 polymer ?
#
loop_
_entity_poly.entity_id
_entity_poly.type
_entity_poly.pdbx_seq_one_letter_code
_entity_poly.pdbx_strand_id
1 'polypeptide(L)' 'MAAQAREKFATQVNSEILSALRSLAESEGRQIQALVDEALADLVEKRKQGKPRADVMAAYQASHAKFGALYKKLAE' A
#
# COMPACT_ATOMS: atom_id res chain seq x y z
N MET A 1 11.37 -22.13 -1.49
CA MET A 1 11.08 -20.97 -0.62
C MET A 1 10.29 -21.49 0.57
N ALA A 2 10.79 -21.31 1.80
CA ALA A 2 10.05 -21.74 2.98
C ALA A 2 8.77 -20.88 3.11
N ALA A 3 7.62 -21.52 3.27
CA ALA A 3 6.39 -20.80 3.57
C ALA A 3 6.56 -20.05 4.90
N GLN A 4 6.34 -18.73 4.89
CA GLN A 4 6.38 -17.93 6.11
C GLN A 4 5.39 -18.51 7.13
N ALA A 5 5.79 -18.65 8.38
CA ALA A 5 4.90 -19.10 9.44
C ALA A 5 3.71 -18.13 9.55
N ARG A 6 2.49 -18.66 9.59
CA ARG A 6 1.25 -17.88 9.75
C ARG A 6 0.65 -18.16 11.11
N GLU A 7 0.26 -17.11 11.80
CA GLU A 7 -0.38 -17.18 13.11
C GLU A 7 -1.88 -16.91 12.98
N LYS A 8 -2.69 -17.53 13.85
CA LYS A 8 -4.14 -17.29 13.86
C LYS A 8 -4.40 -15.89 14.43
N PHE A 9 -4.98 -15.02 13.62
CA PHE A 9 -5.39 -13.68 14.01
C PHE A 9 -6.93 -13.62 14.09
N ALA A 10 -7.47 -13.35 15.29
CA ALA A 10 -8.90 -13.25 15.54
C ALA A 10 -9.22 -11.89 16.18
N THR A 11 -9.92 -11.04 15.42
CA THR A 11 -10.42 -9.74 15.87
C THR A 11 -11.77 -9.45 15.21
N GLN A 12 -12.50 -8.46 15.73
CA GLN A 12 -13.79 -8.05 15.17
C GLN A 12 -13.58 -7.00 14.06
N VAL A 13 -14.42 -7.06 13.03
CA VAL A 13 -14.48 -6.07 11.95
C VAL A 13 -15.93 -5.73 11.67
N ASN A 14 -16.18 -4.51 11.19
CA ASN A 14 -17.51 -4.09 10.75
C ASN A 14 -18.02 -5.03 9.63
N SER A 15 -19.30 -5.39 9.69
CA SER A 15 -19.93 -6.34 8.76
C SER A 15 -19.95 -5.87 7.32
N GLU A 16 -20.17 -4.57 7.08
CA GLU A 16 -20.19 -3.97 5.74
C GLU A 16 -18.79 -4.01 5.12
N ILE A 17 -17.76 -3.69 5.92
CA ILE A 17 -16.36 -3.78 5.48
C ILE A 17 -15.99 -5.22 5.12
N LEU A 18 -16.40 -6.19 5.94
CA LEU A 18 -16.15 -7.60 5.67
C LEU A 18 -16.85 -8.07 4.39
N SER A 19 -18.08 -7.61 4.15
CA SER A 19 -18.83 -7.90 2.93
C SER A 19 -18.12 -7.34 1.70
N ALA A 20 -17.73 -6.08 1.73
CA ALA A 20 -17.01 -5.43 0.63
C ALA A 20 -15.68 -6.14 0.33
N LEU A 21 -14.93 -6.53 1.37
CA LEU A 21 -13.66 -7.23 1.21
C LEU A 21 -13.84 -8.63 0.59
N ARG A 22 -14.93 -9.33 0.91
CA ARG A 22 -15.28 -10.62 0.27
C ARG A 22 -15.60 -10.45 -1.21
N SER A 23 -16.45 -9.49 -1.55
CA SER A 23 -16.77 -9.19 -2.95
C SER A 23 -15.54 -8.80 -3.75
N LEU A 24 -14.62 -8.04 -3.16
CA LEU A 24 -13.35 -7.69 -3.80
C LEU A 24 -12.50 -8.94 -4.06
N ALA A 25 -12.34 -9.81 -3.06
CA ALA A 25 -11.60 -11.07 -3.19
C ALA A 25 -12.18 -11.96 -4.31
N GLU A 26 -13.51 -12.07 -4.38
CA GLU A 26 -14.22 -12.81 -5.43
C GLU A 26 -13.97 -12.19 -6.81
N SER A 27 -14.09 -10.87 -6.93
CA SER A 27 -13.88 -10.17 -8.20
C SER A 27 -12.44 -10.28 -8.73
N GLU A 28 -11.46 -10.36 -7.82
CA GLU A 28 -10.05 -10.52 -8.15
C GLU A 28 -9.63 -12.00 -8.28
N GLY A 29 -10.52 -12.96 -7.97
CA GLY A 29 -10.19 -14.39 -7.93
C GLY A 29 -9.12 -14.74 -6.89
N ARG A 30 -9.03 -13.94 -5.82
CA ARG A 30 -8.00 -14.07 -4.77
C ARG A 30 -8.62 -14.57 -3.47
N GLN A 31 -7.79 -15.17 -2.62
CA GLN A 31 -8.21 -15.51 -1.26
C GLN A 31 -8.30 -14.24 -0.42
N ILE A 32 -9.35 -14.10 0.40
CA ILE A 32 -9.52 -12.98 1.33
C ILE A 32 -8.30 -12.79 2.25
N GLN A 33 -7.65 -13.89 2.63
CA GLN A 33 -6.44 -13.86 3.44
C GLN A 33 -5.31 -13.05 2.77
N ALA A 34 -5.14 -13.17 1.45
CA ALA A 34 -4.10 -12.43 0.73
C ALA A 34 -4.35 -10.92 0.77
N LEU A 35 -5.61 -10.50 0.67
CA LEU A 35 -5.99 -9.08 0.78
C LEU A 35 -5.81 -8.55 2.21
N VAL A 36 -6.12 -9.37 3.23
CA VAL A 36 -5.89 -9.00 4.63
C VAL A 36 -4.41 -8.85 4.92
N ASP A 37 -3.58 -9.82 4.50
CA ASP A 37 -2.13 -9.77 4.69
C ASP A 37 -1.53 -8.54 4.00
N GLU A 38 -1.96 -8.25 2.76
CA GLU A 38 -1.57 -7.06 2.00
C GLU A 38 -1.95 -5.77 2.74
N ALA A 39 -3.22 -5.61 3.13
CA ALA A 39 -3.70 -4.41 3.81
C ALA A 39 -3.00 -4.16 5.17
N LEU A 40 -2.72 -5.23 5.93
CA LEU A 40 -2.01 -5.14 7.20
C LEU A 40 -0.54 -4.75 7.00
N ALA A 41 0.13 -5.36 6.02
CA ALA A 41 1.50 -5.00 5.65
C ALA A 41 1.58 -3.53 5.21
N ASP A 42 0.64 -3.10 4.36
CA ASP A 42 0.52 -1.73 3.88
C ASP A 42 0.35 -0.72 5.03
N LEU A 43 -0.51 -1.04 6.01
CA LEU A 43 -0.72 -0.18 7.17
C LEU A 43 0.55 -0.06 8.00
N VAL A 44 1.23 -1.18 8.27
CA VAL A 44 2.49 -1.19 9.01
C VAL A 44 3.55 -0.38 8.27
N GLU A 45 3.65 -0.54 6.96
CA GLU A 45 4.63 0.18 6.17
C GLU A 45 4.33 1.67 6.09
N LYS A 46 3.07 2.07 5.92
CA LYS A 46 2.65 3.48 6.00
C LYS A 46 2.97 4.11 7.36
N ARG A 47 2.90 3.33 8.45
CA ARG A 47 3.25 3.81 9.80
C ARG A 47 4.76 3.85 10.03
N LYS A 48 5.53 2.93 9.44
CA LYS A 48 7.01 2.94 9.46
C LYS A 48 7.59 4.06 8.59
N GLN A 49 7.00 4.27 7.42
CA GLN A 49 7.40 5.25 6.41
C GLN A 49 6.66 6.59 6.53
N GLY A 50 5.83 6.78 7.58
CA GLY A 50 5.05 8.00 7.82
C GLY A 50 5.90 9.29 7.99
N LYS A 51 7.23 9.16 8.01
CA LYS A 51 8.14 10.22 7.60
C LYS A 51 8.71 9.85 6.22
N PRO A 52 8.37 10.60 5.16
CA PRO A 52 9.12 10.52 3.91
C PRO A 52 10.61 10.60 4.26
N ARG A 53 11.39 9.61 3.81
CA ARG A 53 12.85 9.63 4.05
C ARG A 53 13.37 10.97 3.51
N ALA A 54 13.96 11.77 4.39
CA ALA A 54 14.34 13.14 4.08
C ALA A 54 15.18 13.22 2.79
N ASP A 55 16.07 12.25 2.59
CA ASP A 55 16.93 12.14 1.42
C ASP A 55 16.15 11.90 0.11
N VAL A 56 15.10 11.08 0.16
CA VAL A 56 14.25 10.79 -1.00
C VAL A 56 13.43 12.01 -1.37
N MET A 57 12.89 12.73 -0.38
CA MET A 57 12.18 13.98 -0.64
C MET A 57 13.10 15.09 -1.12
N ALA A 58 14.34 15.16 -0.62
CA ALA A 58 15.34 16.09 -1.11
C ALA A 58 15.71 15.81 -2.57
N ALA A 59 15.95 14.54 -2.93
CA ALA A 59 16.22 14.14 -4.31
C ALA A 59 15.03 14.41 -5.23
N TYR A 60 13.80 14.15 -4.76
CA TYR A 60 12.57 14.45 -5.48
C TYR A 60 12.42 15.96 -5.74
N GLN A 61 12.59 16.81 -4.72
CA GLN A 61 12.53 18.27 -4.86
C GLN A 61 13.62 18.82 -5.78
N ALA A 62 14.85 18.31 -5.66
CA ALA A 62 15.96 18.70 -6.54
C ALA A 62 15.70 18.33 -8.01
N SER A 63 15.13 17.14 -8.26
CA SER A 63 14.72 16.71 -9.59
C SER A 63 13.62 17.61 -10.15
N HIS A 64 12.61 17.93 -9.35
CA HIS A 64 11.50 18.77 -9.77
C HIS A 64 11.94 20.21 -10.07
N ALA A 65 12.85 20.77 -9.28
CA ALA A 65 13.46 22.08 -9.55
C ALA A 65 14.28 22.08 -10.85
N LYS A 66 15.06 21.02 -11.10
CA LYS A 66 15.94 20.91 -12.28
C LYS A 66 15.17 20.65 -13.58
N PHE A 67 14.11 19.84 -13.51
CA PHE A 67 13.38 19.36 -14.69
C PHE A 67 11.95 19.90 -14.79
N GLY A 68 11.60 20.95 -14.04
CA GLY A 68 10.25 21.51 -14.03
C GLY A 68 9.71 21.87 -15.41
N ALA A 69 10.56 22.41 -16.30
CA ALA A 69 10.18 22.71 -17.68
C ALA A 69 9.88 21.45 -18.52
N LEU A 70 10.58 20.35 -18.27
CA LEU A 70 10.33 19.06 -18.93
C LEU A 70 9.04 18.42 -18.42
N TYR A 71 8.84 18.42 -17.10
CA TYR A 71 7.60 17.91 -16.51
C TYR A 71 6.37 18.69 -16.97
N LYS A 72 6.49 20.02 -17.13
CA LYS A 72 5.41 20.84 -17.67
C LYS A 72 5.05 20.46 -19.12
N LYS A 73 6.06 20.25 -19.98
CA LYS A 73 5.85 19.84 -21.38
C LYS A 73 5.29 18.43 -21.55
N LEU A 74 5.54 17.53 -20.60
CA LEU A 74 5.01 16.16 -20.63
C LEU A 74 3.57 16.06 -20.12
N ALA A 75 3.07 17.10 -19.45
CA ALA A 75 1.71 17.16 -18.90
C ALA A 75 0.73 17.94 -19.80
N GLU A 76 1.21 18.51 -20.90
CA GLU A 76 0.44 19.12 -21.99
C GLU A 76 0.07 18.05 -23.03
#